data_AF-A0A150H058-F1
#
_entry.id   AF-A0A150H058-F1
#
_cell.length_a   1.000
_cell.length_b   1.000
_cell.length_c   1.000
_cell.angle_alpha   90.00
_cell.angle_beta   90.00
_cell.angle_gamma   90.00
#
_symmetry.space_group_name_H-M   'P 1'
#
loop_
_entity.id
_entity.type
_entity.pdbx_description
1 polymer ?
#
loop_
_entity_poly.entity_id
_entity_poly.type
_entity_poly.pdbx_seq_one_letter_code
_entity_poly.pdbx_strand_id
1 'polypeptide(L)'
;MKASDWAKVVCDPDLAAKLVIIKVAFPALNVESMLAKHPKTLLWSRKKLQDNIDQIAPVFSALPRPEVVLSVLPELLDPRQCFSVVASLRKWYPKRDPLEVLQADPDVVRRAEMWDAPLEPVFYDPATRTWTAAGYSRAKQEDWQVYIEKELYKRKPQPIDKQDALVVGGAASVAAIASSSAVAYAAAAAAAAEAAAAAEAAEVSSASDGPPSAAGSTAASTPEAASGFVHAPPALTDV
;
A
#
# COMPACT_ATOMS: atom_id res chain seq x y z
N MET A 1 20.14 -12.62 0.98
CA MET A 1 20.25 -13.64 -0.08
C MET A 1 21.60 -14.33 0.06
N LYS A 2 21.74 -15.62 -0.25
CA LYS A 2 23.03 -16.31 -0.20
C LYS A 2 23.84 -16.05 -1.48
N ALA A 3 25.16 -16.22 -1.44
CA ALA A 3 26.01 -16.09 -2.63
C ALA A 3 25.57 -17.03 -3.78
N SER A 4 25.12 -18.24 -3.45
CA SER A 4 24.56 -19.19 -4.40
C SER A 4 23.31 -18.68 -5.13
N ASP A 5 22.51 -17.85 -4.45
CA ASP A 5 21.29 -17.29 -5.04
C ASP A 5 21.67 -16.19 -6.03
N TRP A 6 22.68 -15.37 -5.71
CA TRP A 6 23.22 -14.37 -6.64
C TRP A 6 23.80 -15.02 -7.90
N ALA A 7 24.52 -16.13 -7.76
CA ALA A 7 25.00 -16.88 -8.93
C ALA A 7 23.84 -17.33 -9.84
N LYS A 8 22.72 -17.78 -9.27
CA LYS A 8 21.52 -18.12 -10.06
C LYS A 8 20.94 -16.91 -10.76
N VAL A 9 20.86 -15.76 -10.10
CA VAL A 9 20.35 -14.51 -10.70
C VAL A 9 21.24 -14.04 -11.84
N VAL A 10 22.56 -14.07 -11.67
CA VAL A 10 23.52 -13.62 -12.70
C VAL A 10 23.50 -14.54 -13.93
N CYS A 11 23.31 -15.85 -13.72
CA CYS A 11 23.22 -16.83 -14.81
C CYS A 11 21.82 -16.95 -15.43
N ASP A 12 20.84 -16.15 -14.98
CA ASP A 12 19.46 -16.25 -15.45
C ASP A 12 19.26 -15.52 -16.78
N PRO A 13 18.97 -16.23 -17.90
CA PRO A 13 18.74 -15.59 -19.20
C PRO A 13 17.46 -14.73 -19.22
N ASP A 14 16.50 -14.98 -18.33
CA ASP A 14 15.24 -14.26 -18.25
C ASP A 14 15.30 -13.03 -17.33
N LEU A 15 16.45 -12.70 -16.75
CA LEU A 15 16.57 -11.61 -15.78
C LEU A 15 16.04 -10.28 -16.34
N ALA A 16 16.45 -9.89 -17.54
CA ALA A 16 15.98 -8.66 -18.18
C ALA A 16 14.47 -8.69 -18.43
N ALA A 17 13.91 -9.83 -18.86
CA ALA A 17 12.48 -9.97 -19.08
C ALA A 17 11.68 -9.79 -17.78
N LYS A 18 12.17 -10.30 -16.63
CA LYS A 18 11.53 -10.09 -15.33
C LYS A 18 11.47 -8.61 -14.94
N LEU A 19 12.55 -7.87 -15.16
CA LEU A 19 12.60 -6.43 -14.88
C LEU A 19 11.63 -5.66 -15.76
N VAL A 20 11.55 -6.02 -17.04
CA VAL A 20 10.58 -5.42 -17.98
C VAL A 20 9.15 -5.70 -17.53
N ILE A 21 8.81 -6.92 -17.12
CA ILE A 21 7.47 -7.26 -16.63
C ILE A 21 7.09 -6.37 -15.44
N ILE A 22 7.97 -6.23 -14.44
CA ILE A 22 7.72 -5.36 -13.27
C ILE A 22 7.52 -3.91 -13.71
N LYS A 23 8.36 -3.41 -14.63
CA LYS A 23 8.33 -2.02 -15.07
C LYS A 23 7.12 -1.70 -15.94
N VAL A 24 6.67 -2.65 -16.77
CA VAL A 24 5.45 -2.51 -17.57
C VAL A 24 4.22 -2.48 -16.67
N ALA A 25 4.17 -3.33 -15.65
CA ALA A 25 3.07 -3.34 -14.69
C ALA A 25 3.04 -2.10 -13.79
N PHE A 26 4.20 -1.59 -13.39
CA PHE A 26 4.34 -0.43 -12.51
C PHE A 26 5.35 0.59 -13.08
N PRO A 27 4.95 1.41 -14.07
CA PRO A 27 5.86 2.32 -14.77
C PRO A 27 6.55 3.35 -13.87
N ALA A 28 5.88 3.81 -12.82
CA ALA A 28 6.43 4.78 -11.87
C ALA A 28 7.34 4.15 -10.80
N LEU A 29 7.40 2.81 -10.70
CA LEU A 29 8.17 2.12 -9.68
C LEU A 29 9.68 2.24 -9.93
N ASN A 30 10.42 2.62 -8.88
CA ASN A 30 11.87 2.50 -8.85
C ASN A 30 12.24 1.04 -8.53
N VAL A 31 12.45 0.26 -9.59
CA VAL A 31 12.75 -1.17 -9.51
C VAL A 31 14.06 -1.44 -8.77
N GLU A 32 15.06 -0.56 -8.90
CA GLU A 32 16.34 -0.71 -8.19
C GLU A 32 16.16 -0.63 -6.67
N SER A 33 15.49 0.42 -6.20
CA SER A 33 15.22 0.61 -4.77
C SER A 33 14.38 -0.54 -4.18
N MET A 34 13.39 -1.00 -4.95
CA MET A 34 12.55 -2.14 -4.57
C MET A 34 13.36 -3.44 -4.46
N LEU A 35 14.23 -3.72 -5.45
CA LEU A 35 15.06 -4.93 -5.47
C LEU A 35 16.16 -4.92 -4.41
N ALA A 36 16.69 -3.75 -4.06
CA ALA A 36 17.63 -3.62 -2.94
C ALA A 36 17.00 -4.09 -1.62
N LYS A 37 15.70 -3.81 -1.41
CA LYS A 37 14.95 -4.24 -0.23
C LYS A 37 14.50 -5.70 -0.31
N HIS A 38 14.10 -6.16 -1.49
CA HIS A 38 13.57 -7.52 -1.67
C HIS A 38 14.19 -8.24 -2.88
N PRO A 39 15.48 -8.64 -2.79
CA PRO A 39 16.18 -9.25 -3.93
C PRO A 39 15.66 -10.66 -4.26
N LYS A 40 14.93 -11.29 -3.33
CA LYS A 40 14.32 -12.62 -3.53
C LYS A 40 13.31 -12.65 -4.69
N THR A 41 12.74 -11.50 -5.08
CA THR A 41 11.84 -11.39 -6.25
C THR A 41 12.53 -11.87 -7.53
N LEU A 42 13.85 -11.70 -7.66
CA LEU A 42 14.62 -12.13 -8.84
C LEU A 42 14.75 -13.65 -8.96
N LEU A 43 14.58 -14.39 -7.86
CA LEU A 43 14.66 -15.85 -7.82
C LEU A 43 13.38 -16.52 -8.34
N TRP A 44 12.29 -15.77 -8.53
CA TRP A 44 11.06 -16.32 -9.09
C TRP A 44 11.23 -16.60 -10.58
N SER A 45 10.60 -17.67 -11.07
CA SER A 45 10.54 -17.90 -12.52
C SER A 45 9.77 -16.77 -13.18
N ARG A 46 10.08 -16.47 -14.46
CA ARG A 46 9.37 -15.45 -15.24
C ARG A 46 7.86 -15.68 -15.22
N LYS A 47 7.41 -16.92 -15.41
CA LYS A 47 6.00 -17.31 -15.37
C LYS A 47 5.36 -17.00 -14.01
N LYS A 48 6.00 -17.39 -12.90
CA LYS A 48 5.47 -17.12 -11.56
C LYS A 48 5.35 -15.62 -11.29
N LEU A 49 6.35 -14.83 -11.70
CA LEU A 49 6.31 -13.38 -11.55
C LEU A 49 5.16 -12.75 -12.35
N GLN A 50 4.95 -13.19 -13.60
CA GLN A 50 3.82 -12.77 -14.42
C GLN A 50 2.49 -13.14 -13.76
N ASP A 51 2.32 -14.40 -13.36
CA ASP A 51 1.09 -14.89 -12.72
C ASP A 51 0.78 -14.13 -11.40
N ASN A 52 1.82 -13.76 -10.65
CA ASN A 52 1.69 -12.95 -9.45
C ASN A 52 1.24 -11.53 -9.79
N ILE A 53 1.87 -10.89 -10.77
CA ILE A 53 1.54 -9.54 -11.21
C ILE A 53 0.12 -9.47 -11.75
N ASP A 54 -0.30 -10.45 -12.56
CA ASP A 54 -1.66 -10.51 -13.11
C ASP A 54 -2.74 -10.58 -12.01
N GLN A 55 -2.42 -11.19 -10.87
CA GLN A 55 -3.32 -11.28 -9.73
C GLN A 55 -3.39 -10.00 -8.90
N ILE A 56 -2.27 -9.30 -8.71
CA ILE A 56 -2.20 -8.10 -7.85
C ILE A 56 -2.45 -6.80 -8.62
N ALA A 57 -2.14 -6.74 -9.92
CA ALA A 57 -2.25 -5.53 -10.72
C ALA A 57 -3.65 -4.88 -10.66
N PRO A 58 -4.76 -5.65 -10.68
CA PRO A 58 -6.09 -5.05 -10.52
C PRO A 58 -6.30 -4.35 -9.16
N VAL A 59 -5.73 -4.88 -8.08
CA VAL A 59 -5.82 -4.28 -6.73
C VAL A 59 -5.04 -2.98 -6.68
N PHE A 60 -3.81 -2.99 -7.21
CA PHE A 60 -2.95 -1.82 -7.26
C PHE A 60 -3.41 -0.78 -8.28
N SER A 61 -4.19 -1.17 -9.30
CA SER A 61 -4.77 -0.22 -10.26
C SER A 61 -5.83 0.69 -9.65
N ALA A 62 -6.43 0.28 -8.52
CA ALA A 62 -7.34 1.13 -7.76
C ALA A 62 -6.60 2.18 -6.91
N LEU A 63 -5.29 2.04 -6.73
CA LEU A 63 -4.47 3.00 -6.00
C LEU A 63 -3.99 4.12 -6.92
N PRO A 64 -4.01 5.38 -6.47
CA PRO A 64 -3.49 6.50 -7.27
C PRO A 64 -1.98 6.43 -7.50
N ARG A 65 -1.25 5.88 -6.51
CA ARG A 65 0.22 5.84 -6.48
C ARG A 65 0.74 4.51 -5.92
N PRO A 66 0.54 3.39 -6.64
CA PRO A 66 0.94 2.06 -6.18
C PRO A 66 2.46 1.94 -5.96
N GLU A 67 3.26 2.75 -6.64
CA GLU A 67 4.72 2.76 -6.50
C GLU A 67 5.18 3.16 -5.10
N VAL A 68 4.43 4.03 -4.41
CA VAL A 68 4.76 4.45 -3.04
C VAL A 68 4.65 3.25 -2.11
N VAL A 69 3.53 2.51 -2.21
CA VAL A 69 3.28 1.31 -1.41
C VAL A 69 4.32 0.23 -1.71
N LEU A 70 4.56 -0.10 -2.99
CA LEU A 70 5.52 -1.14 -3.38
C LEU A 70 6.98 -0.78 -3.09
N SER A 71 7.32 0.51 -3.02
CA SER A 71 8.66 0.93 -2.60
C SER A 71 8.92 0.66 -1.12
N VAL A 72 7.87 0.70 -0.29
CA VAL A 72 7.94 0.43 1.14
C VAL A 72 7.77 -1.06 1.41
N LEU A 73 6.74 -1.69 0.86
CA LEU A 73 6.37 -3.10 1.07
C LEU A 73 6.51 -3.92 -0.24
N PRO A 74 7.74 -4.24 -0.67
CA PRO A 74 7.96 -5.02 -1.89
C PRO A 74 7.45 -6.46 -1.78
N GLU A 75 7.27 -7.00 -0.56
CA GLU A 75 6.64 -8.30 -0.34
C GLU A 75 5.19 -8.40 -0.87
N LEU A 76 4.50 -7.27 -1.11
CA LEU A 76 3.17 -7.28 -1.70
C LEU A 76 3.15 -7.67 -3.19
N LEU A 77 4.31 -7.86 -3.82
CA LEU A 77 4.39 -8.55 -5.11
C LEU A 77 4.04 -10.04 -5.03
N ASP A 78 3.99 -10.62 -3.83
CA ASP A 78 3.39 -11.94 -3.60
C ASP A 78 1.88 -11.78 -3.37
N PRO A 79 1.01 -12.35 -4.23
CA PRO A 79 -0.43 -12.28 -4.06
C PRO A 79 -0.89 -12.71 -2.67
N ARG A 80 -0.28 -13.76 -2.10
CA ARG A 80 -0.66 -14.27 -0.78
C ARG A 80 -0.46 -13.20 0.29
N GLN A 81 0.69 -12.53 0.27
CA GLN A 81 1.00 -11.46 1.21
C GLN A 81 0.10 -10.24 0.96
N CYS A 82 -0.07 -9.85 -0.30
CA CYS A 82 -0.93 -8.73 -0.69
C CYS A 82 -2.35 -8.88 -0.14
N PHE A 83 -3.00 -10.00 -0.40
CA PHE A 83 -4.38 -10.23 0.04
C PHE A 83 -4.48 -10.45 1.55
N SER A 84 -3.46 -11.04 2.18
CA SER A 84 -3.37 -11.14 3.64
C SER A 84 -3.35 -9.77 4.31
N VAL A 85 -2.54 -8.84 3.80
CA VAL A 85 -2.48 -7.45 4.28
C VAL A 85 -3.81 -6.73 4.07
N VAL A 86 -4.42 -6.83 2.88
CA VAL A 86 -5.71 -6.18 2.61
C VAL A 86 -6.80 -6.71 3.56
N ALA A 87 -6.82 -8.02 3.81
CA ALA A 87 -7.74 -8.64 4.75
C ALA A 87 -7.53 -8.13 6.19
N SER A 88 -6.29 -8.07 6.64
CA SER A 88 -5.91 -7.53 7.95
C SER A 88 -6.30 -6.07 8.11
N LEU A 89 -6.02 -5.23 7.11
CA LEU A 89 -6.38 -3.81 7.15
C LEU A 89 -7.89 -3.61 7.20
N ARG A 90 -8.67 -4.40 6.46
CA ARG A 90 -10.12 -4.35 6.53
C ARG A 90 -10.66 -4.74 7.91
N LYS A 91 -9.99 -5.69 8.59
CA LYS A 91 -10.32 -6.07 9.96
C LYS A 91 -9.95 -4.98 10.97
N TRP A 92 -8.78 -4.37 10.84
CA TRP A 92 -8.31 -3.31 11.76
C TRP A 92 -9.04 -1.99 11.56
N TYR A 93 -9.45 -1.69 10.32
CA TYR A 93 -10.10 -0.44 9.93
C TYR A 93 -11.43 -0.68 9.19
N PRO A 94 -12.47 -1.22 9.86
CA PRO A 94 -13.70 -1.66 9.20
C PRO A 94 -14.53 -0.55 8.54
N LYS A 95 -14.23 0.72 8.84
CA LYS A 95 -14.93 1.91 8.31
C LYS A 95 -14.14 2.63 7.20
N ARG A 96 -12.95 2.16 6.87
CA ARG A 96 -12.07 2.76 5.86
C ARG A 96 -11.78 1.74 4.77
N ASP A 97 -11.52 2.22 3.55
CA ASP A 97 -11.01 1.35 2.52
C ASP A 97 -9.58 0.89 2.92
N PRO A 98 -9.30 -0.42 2.99
CA PRO A 98 -7.96 -0.93 3.28
C PRO A 98 -6.90 -0.38 2.32
N LEU A 99 -7.24 -0.11 1.06
CA LEU A 99 -6.29 0.43 0.07
C LEU A 99 -5.95 1.90 0.38
N GLU A 100 -6.93 2.71 0.77
CA GLU A 100 -6.68 4.09 1.22
C GLU A 100 -5.80 4.13 2.48
N VAL A 101 -6.05 3.23 3.43
CA VAL A 101 -5.22 3.11 4.64
C VAL A 101 -3.79 2.76 4.26
N LEU A 102 -3.62 1.79 3.36
CA LEU A 102 -2.31 1.33 2.89
C LEU A 102 -1.55 2.43 2.12
N GLN A 103 -2.25 3.23 1.32
CA GLN A 103 -1.66 4.34 0.57
C GLN A 103 -1.23 5.49 1.49
N ALA A 104 -2.03 5.78 2.51
CA ALA A 104 -1.75 6.86 3.46
C ALA A 104 -0.59 6.51 4.40
N ASP A 105 -0.47 5.23 4.79
CA ASP A 105 0.53 4.78 5.75
C ASP A 105 1.01 3.35 5.42
N PRO A 106 1.92 3.19 4.45
CA PRO A 106 2.44 1.87 4.07
C PRO A 106 3.17 1.15 5.22
N ASP A 107 3.76 1.88 6.16
CA ASP A 107 4.48 1.28 7.29
C ASP A 107 3.55 0.72 8.38
N VAL A 108 2.23 0.88 8.26
CA VAL A 108 1.24 0.27 9.17
C VAL A 108 1.42 -1.24 9.32
N VAL A 109 1.79 -1.93 8.23
CA VAL A 109 1.99 -3.38 8.21
C VAL A 109 3.22 -3.75 9.04
N ARG A 110 4.34 -3.05 8.85
CA ARG A 110 5.58 -3.28 9.61
C ARG A 110 5.41 -2.99 11.09
N ARG A 111 4.69 -1.92 11.42
CA ARG A 111 4.36 -1.62 12.82
C ARG A 111 3.53 -2.75 13.41
N ALA A 112 2.51 -3.23 12.69
CA ALA A 112 1.70 -4.35 13.14
C ALA A 112 2.54 -5.62 13.36
N GLU A 113 3.44 -5.96 12.44
CA GLU A 113 4.38 -7.09 12.58
C GLU A 113 5.33 -6.91 13.78
N MET A 114 5.82 -5.70 14.02
CA MET A 114 6.65 -5.38 15.19
C MET A 114 5.91 -5.56 16.53
N TRP A 115 4.58 -5.41 16.52
CA TRP A 115 3.71 -5.66 17.67
C TRP A 115 3.15 -7.09 17.69
N ASP A 116 3.76 -8.02 16.93
CA ASP A 116 3.34 -9.42 16.80
C ASP A 116 1.86 -9.57 16.38
N ALA A 117 1.30 -8.59 15.66
CA ALA A 117 -0.05 -8.68 15.15
C ALA A 117 -0.09 -9.64 13.95
N PRO A 118 -0.78 -10.79 14.04
CA PRO A 118 -0.80 -11.75 12.96
C PRO A 118 -1.56 -11.19 11.75
N LEU A 119 -1.01 -11.40 10.55
CA LEU A 119 -1.73 -11.15 9.32
C LEU A 119 -2.77 -12.25 9.06
N GLU A 120 -3.87 -11.87 8.43
CA GLU A 120 -4.99 -12.78 8.19
C GLU A 120 -4.60 -13.85 7.16
N PRO A 121 -4.75 -15.14 7.47
CA PRO A 121 -4.43 -16.19 6.51
C PRO A 121 -5.40 -16.15 5.33
N VAL A 122 -4.85 -16.15 4.12
CA VAL A 122 -5.61 -16.20 2.87
C VAL A 122 -5.35 -17.49 2.10
N PHE A 123 -6.38 -17.95 1.42
CA PHE A 123 -6.40 -19.18 0.63
C PHE A 123 -6.82 -18.86 -0.80
N TYR A 124 -6.04 -19.39 -1.75
CA TYR A 124 -6.36 -19.29 -3.16
C TYR A 124 -7.23 -20.47 -3.59
N ASP A 125 -8.40 -20.18 -4.14
CA ASP A 125 -9.24 -21.18 -4.80
C ASP A 125 -8.93 -21.17 -6.32
N PRO A 126 -8.30 -22.23 -6.86
CA PRO A 126 -7.96 -22.30 -8.28
C PRO A 126 -9.19 -22.42 -9.19
N ALA A 127 -10.33 -22.91 -8.69
CA ALA A 127 -11.55 -23.07 -9.49
C ALA A 127 -12.19 -21.71 -9.80
N THR A 128 -12.30 -20.85 -8.78
CA THR A 128 -12.88 -19.50 -8.91
C THR A 128 -11.84 -18.42 -9.20
N ARG A 129 -10.54 -18.76 -9.09
CA ARG A 129 -9.41 -17.81 -9.14
C ARG A 129 -9.59 -16.67 -8.14
N THR A 130 -10.03 -16.99 -6.94
CA THR A 130 -10.26 -16.03 -5.87
C THR A 130 -9.37 -16.24 -4.67
N TRP A 131 -9.04 -15.14 -4.01
CA TRP A 131 -8.37 -15.13 -2.72
C TRP A 131 -9.42 -14.90 -1.65
N THR A 132 -9.51 -15.85 -0.73
CA THR A 132 -10.42 -15.77 0.41
C THR A 132 -9.60 -15.64 1.67
N ALA A 133 -9.88 -14.62 2.47
CA ALA A 133 -9.43 -14.63 3.84
C ALA A 133 -10.26 -15.66 4.58
N ALA A 134 -9.63 -16.41 5.49
CA ALA A 134 -10.39 -16.98 6.58
C ALA A 134 -10.92 -15.82 7.44
N GLY A 135 -12.04 -15.22 7.00
CA GLY A 135 -13.05 -14.82 7.98
C GLY A 135 -13.40 -16.05 8.82
N TYR A 136 -14.11 -15.90 9.94
CA TYR A 136 -14.55 -17.04 10.77
C TYR A 136 -15.59 -17.89 10.00
N SER A 137 -15.19 -18.52 8.90
CA SER A 137 -15.91 -19.57 8.22
C SER A 137 -15.86 -20.75 9.19
N ARG A 138 -16.92 -20.87 10.00
CA ARG A 138 -17.12 -22.00 10.91
C ARG A 138 -17.00 -23.35 10.22
N ALA A 139 -17.33 -23.42 8.93
CA ALA A 139 -17.16 -24.61 8.10
C ALA A 139 -15.69 -25.09 7.96
N LYS A 140 -14.71 -24.25 8.32
CA LYS A 140 -13.28 -24.56 8.31
C LYS A 140 -12.62 -24.42 9.70
N GLN A 141 -13.39 -24.16 10.75
CA GLN A 141 -12.85 -24.14 12.12
C GLN A 141 -12.64 -25.58 12.59
N GLU A 142 -11.50 -25.83 13.22
CA GLU A 142 -11.25 -27.13 13.86
C GLU A 142 -12.04 -27.25 15.18
N ASP A 143 -12.35 -28.48 15.58
CA ASP A 143 -13.21 -28.77 16.75
C ASP A 143 -12.74 -28.08 18.04
N TRP A 144 -11.43 -27.92 18.22
CA TRP A 144 -10.85 -27.26 19.39
C TRP A 144 -11.11 -25.75 19.42
N GLN A 145 -11.20 -25.08 18.25
CA GLN A 145 -11.53 -23.66 18.17
C GLN A 145 -12.99 -23.42 18.58
N VAL A 146 -13.88 -24.30 18.13
CA VAL A 146 -15.30 -24.30 18.51
C VAL A 146 -15.46 -24.53 20.01
N TYR A 147 -14.67 -25.44 20.59
CA TYR A 147 -14.65 -25.70 22.03
C TYR A 147 -14.23 -24.46 22.83
N ILE A 148 -13.14 -23.78 22.45
CA ILE A 148 -12.67 -22.57 23.13
C ILE A 148 -13.71 -21.45 23.06
N GLU A 149 -14.34 -21.22 21.91
CA GLU A 149 -15.40 -20.21 21.77
C GLU A 149 -16.60 -20.47 22.70
N LYS A 150 -16.98 -21.73 22.83
CA LYS A 150 -18.13 -22.17 23.62
C LYS A 150 -17.85 -22.12 25.12
N GLU A 151 -16.75 -22.72 25.56
CA GLU A 151 -16.43 -22.90 26.98
C GLU A 151 -15.73 -21.68 27.59
N LEU A 152 -14.77 -21.09 26.87
CA LEU A 152 -13.94 -20.01 27.40
C LEU A 152 -14.61 -18.64 27.27
N TYR A 153 -15.17 -18.35 26.09
CA TYR A 153 -15.71 -17.03 25.78
C TYR A 153 -17.22 -16.91 26.02
N LYS A 154 -17.91 -18.02 26.33
CA LYS A 154 -19.37 -18.09 26.55
C LYS A 154 -20.19 -17.36 25.49
N ARG A 155 -19.64 -17.23 24.28
CA ARG A 155 -20.33 -16.56 23.18
C ARG A 155 -21.39 -17.51 22.67
N LYS A 156 -22.63 -17.03 22.52
CA LYS A 156 -23.63 -17.79 21.78
C LYS A 156 -23.04 -18.06 20.39
N PRO A 157 -23.06 -19.31 19.90
CA PRO A 157 -22.62 -19.61 18.56
C PRO A 157 -23.35 -18.65 17.62
N GLN A 158 -22.60 -17.74 17.00
CA GLN A 158 -23.17 -16.87 15.98
C GLN A 158 -23.75 -17.80 14.90
N PRO A 159 -24.95 -17.52 14.37
CA PRO A 159 -25.52 -18.33 13.30
C PRO A 159 -24.49 -18.47 12.18
N ILE A 160 -24.35 -19.69 11.66
CA ILE A 160 -23.36 -20.10 10.64
C ILE A 160 -23.45 -19.22 9.37
N ASP A 161 -24.55 -18.51 9.19
CA ASP A 161 -25.00 -17.97 7.92
C ASP A 161 -24.54 -16.54 7.57
N LYS A 162 -23.57 -15.90 8.25
CA LYS A 162 -23.23 -14.50 7.90
C LYS A 162 -21.76 -14.07 7.91
N GLN A 163 -20.82 -14.97 8.16
CA GLN A 163 -19.41 -14.67 7.89
C GLN A 163 -18.94 -15.52 6.72
N ASP A 164 -19.56 -15.26 5.56
CA ASP A 164 -19.09 -15.77 4.28
C ASP A 164 -17.60 -15.45 4.16
N ALA A 165 -16.82 -16.43 3.69
CA ALA A 165 -15.41 -16.24 3.41
C ALA A 165 -15.24 -14.93 2.63
N LEU A 166 -14.54 -13.97 3.23
CA LEU A 166 -14.40 -12.67 2.61
C LEU A 166 -13.52 -12.87 1.37
N VAL A 167 -14.11 -12.69 0.19
CA VAL A 167 -13.35 -12.62 -1.04
C VAL A 167 -12.59 -11.30 -1.02
N VAL A 168 -11.27 -11.38 -0.94
CA VAL A 168 -10.36 -10.23 -0.85
C VAL A 168 -9.71 -9.94 -2.20
N GLY A 169 -9.77 -10.91 -3.13
CA GLY A 169 -9.09 -10.83 -4.42
C GLY A 169 -9.55 -11.87 -5.43
N GLY A 170 -9.13 -11.68 -6.69
CA GLY A 170 -9.44 -12.56 -7.82
C GLY A 170 -10.37 -11.96 -8.88
N ALA A 171 -10.45 -12.61 -10.04
CA ALA A 171 -11.12 -12.10 -11.24
C ALA A 171 -12.57 -11.63 -11.00
N ALA A 172 -13.32 -12.31 -10.13
CA ALA A 172 -14.68 -11.94 -9.76
C ALA A 172 -14.76 -10.74 -8.79
N SER A 173 -13.73 -10.54 -7.95
CA SER A 173 -13.71 -9.49 -6.91
C SER A 173 -13.28 -8.12 -7.45
N VAL A 174 -12.48 -8.09 -8.52
CA VAL A 174 -12.03 -6.85 -9.18
C VAL A 174 -13.23 -6.04 -9.66
N ALA A 175 -14.27 -6.71 -10.19
CA ALA A 175 -15.51 -6.06 -10.60
C ALA A 175 -16.26 -5.39 -9.44
N ALA A 176 -16.22 -5.99 -8.24
CA ALA A 176 -16.89 -5.45 -7.04
C ALA A 176 -16.10 -4.29 -6.42
N ILE A 177 -14.77 -4.41 -6.32
CA ILE A 177 -13.89 -3.36 -5.77
C ILE A 177 -13.84 -2.15 -6.71
N ALA A 178 -13.73 -2.38 -8.03
CA ALA A 178 -13.75 -1.31 -9.03
C ALA A 178 -15.09 -0.55 -9.03
N SER A 179 -16.21 -1.23 -8.75
CA SER A 179 -17.52 -0.57 -8.67
C SER A 179 -17.67 0.33 -7.44
N SER A 180 -17.07 -0.02 -6.30
CA SER A 180 -17.11 0.83 -5.10
C SER A 180 -16.07 1.95 -5.12
N SER A 181 -14.86 1.69 -5.63
CA SER A 181 -13.80 2.69 -5.69
C SER A 181 -14.03 3.71 -6.80
N ALA A 182 -14.56 3.32 -7.97
CA ALA A 182 -14.87 4.27 -9.03
C ALA A 182 -15.91 5.33 -8.59
N VAL A 183 -16.88 4.94 -7.77
CA VAL A 183 -17.89 5.88 -7.23
C VAL A 183 -17.28 6.83 -6.19
N ALA A 184 -16.44 6.31 -5.29
CA ALA A 184 -15.76 7.13 -4.29
C ALA A 184 -14.74 8.10 -4.92
N TYR A 185 -14.02 7.65 -5.95
CA TYR A 185 -13.00 8.44 -6.63
C TYR A 185 -13.59 9.48 -7.58
N ALA A 186 -14.70 9.15 -8.26
CA ALA A 186 -15.46 10.15 -9.03
C ALA A 186 -16.00 11.26 -8.13
N ALA A 187 -16.46 10.93 -6.91
CA ALA A 187 -16.90 11.92 -5.94
C ALA A 187 -15.74 12.79 -5.42
N ALA A 188 -14.57 12.21 -5.14
CA ALA A 188 -13.40 12.96 -4.71
C ALA A 188 -12.83 13.87 -5.83
N ALA A 189 -12.81 13.39 -7.07
CA ALA A 189 -12.40 14.19 -8.23
C ALA A 189 -13.38 15.33 -8.52
N ALA A 190 -14.69 15.10 -8.38
CA ALA A 190 -15.71 16.14 -8.50
C ALA A 190 -15.55 17.20 -7.41
N ALA A 191 -15.31 16.81 -6.15
CA ALA A 191 -15.08 17.76 -5.06
C ALA A 191 -13.80 18.59 -5.26
N ALA A 192 -12.73 18.00 -5.80
CA ALA A 192 -11.51 18.72 -6.13
C ALA A 192 -11.71 19.71 -7.29
N ALA A 193 -12.50 19.35 -8.30
CA ALA A 193 -12.85 20.24 -9.41
C ALA A 193 -13.72 21.42 -8.94
N GLU A 194 -14.66 21.17 -8.03
CA GLU A 194 -15.52 22.22 -7.45
C GLU A 194 -14.72 23.19 -6.56
N ALA A 195 -13.76 22.68 -5.79
CA ALA A 195 -12.84 23.51 -5.01
C ALA A 195 -11.92 24.37 -5.90
N ALA A 196 -11.45 23.84 -7.03
CA ALA A 196 -10.65 24.59 -7.98
C ALA A 196 -11.46 25.69 -8.68
N ALA A 197 -12.71 25.39 -9.08
CA ALA A 197 -13.61 26.39 -9.66
C ALA A 197 -13.99 27.50 -8.66
N ALA A 198 -14.15 27.17 -7.37
CA ALA A 198 -14.40 28.16 -6.33
C ALA A 198 -13.17 29.07 -6.08
N ALA A 199 -11.96 28.53 -6.17
CA ALA A 199 -10.74 29.33 -6.07
C ALA A 199 -10.57 30.30 -7.25
N GLU A 200 -10.86 29.85 -8.47
CA GLU A 200 -10.81 30.69 -9.67
C GLU A 200 -11.86 31.81 -9.63
N ALA A 201 -13.07 31.54 -9.13
CA ALA A 201 -14.10 32.55 -8.93
C ALA A 201 -13.74 33.60 -7.85
N ALA A 202 -13.00 33.20 -6.81
CA ALA A 202 -12.53 34.12 -5.77
C ALA A 202 -11.43 35.06 -6.29
N GLU A 203 -10.58 34.59 -7.20
CA GLU A 203 -9.50 35.40 -7.78
C GLU A 203 -10.06 36.52 -8.67
N VAL A 204 -11.10 36.24 -9.46
CA VAL A 204 -11.78 37.24 -10.32
C VAL A 204 -12.49 38.32 -9.51
N SER A 205 -12.94 38.03 -8.28
CA SER A 205 -13.56 39.01 -7.39
C SER A 205 -12.57 39.96 -6.71
N SER A 206 -11.27 39.65 -6.71
CA SER A 206 -10.25 40.44 -6.00
C SER A 206 -9.56 41.50 -6.86
N ALA A 207 -9.82 41.53 -8.18
CA ALA A 207 -9.20 42.45 -9.12
C ALA A 207 -9.88 43.83 -9.23
N SER A 208 -10.78 44.19 -8.31
CA SER A 208 -11.62 45.41 -8.39
C SER A 208 -11.22 46.57 -7.46
N ASP A 209 -10.19 46.45 -6.62
CA ASP A 209 -9.76 47.56 -5.76
C ASP A 209 -8.37 48.08 -6.16
N GLY A 210 -8.37 49.20 -6.88
CA GLY A 210 -7.18 49.92 -7.29
C GLY A 210 -6.43 50.54 -6.09
N PRO A 211 -5.08 50.56 -6.12
CA PRO A 211 -4.30 51.11 -5.01
C PRO A 211 -4.24 52.65 -5.05
N PRO A 212 -4.31 53.34 -3.89
CA PRO A 212 -3.87 54.73 -3.81
C PRO A 212 -2.33 54.78 -3.81
N SER A 213 -1.82 55.56 -4.75
CA SER A 213 -0.43 55.97 -4.88
C SER A 213 0.03 56.75 -3.64
N ALA A 214 1.08 56.28 -2.96
CA ALA A 214 1.79 57.06 -1.96
C ALA A 214 3.31 56.83 -2.12
N ALA A 215 3.98 57.94 -2.40
CA ALA A 215 5.41 58.07 -2.60
C ALA A 215 6.20 58.05 -1.28
N GLY A 216 7.48 57.69 -1.40
CA GLY A 216 8.54 58.18 -0.52
C GLY A 216 8.99 57.21 0.57
N SER A 217 10.23 56.74 0.46
CA SER A 217 11.35 57.27 1.26
C SER A 217 12.52 56.29 1.25
N THR A 218 13.65 56.78 0.75
CA THR A 218 14.97 56.14 0.78
C THR A 218 15.54 56.15 2.20
N ALA A 219 16.08 55.02 2.66
CA ALA A 219 17.16 55.01 3.65
C ALA A 219 17.94 53.69 3.56
N ALA A 220 19.21 53.82 3.22
CA ALA A 220 20.23 52.79 3.27
C ALA A 220 20.60 52.45 4.72
N SER A 221 21.03 51.20 4.97
CA SER A 221 22.13 50.88 5.88
C SER A 221 22.61 49.45 5.67
N THR A 222 23.92 49.31 5.76
CA THR A 222 24.82 48.25 5.32
C THR A 222 24.99 47.15 6.40
N PRO A 223 25.95 46.21 6.34
CA PRO A 223 25.71 44.79 6.61
C PRO A 223 26.26 44.32 7.97
N GLU A 224 25.88 43.13 8.43
CA GLU A 224 26.64 42.46 9.50
C GLU A 224 26.73 40.96 9.25
N ALA A 225 27.98 40.52 9.14
CA ALA A 225 28.38 39.13 9.07
C ALA A 225 28.32 38.50 10.48
N ALA A 226 27.84 37.27 10.57
CA ALA A 226 28.12 36.44 11.76
C ALA A 226 28.43 35.01 11.32
N SER A 227 29.72 34.74 11.37
CA SER A 227 30.36 33.44 11.33
C SER A 227 29.85 32.51 12.43
N GLY A 228 29.85 31.20 12.13
CA GLY A 228 30.36 30.19 13.04
C GLY A 228 29.33 29.40 13.84
N PHE A 229 29.16 28.13 13.49
CA PHE A 229 29.35 27.07 14.48
C PHE A 229 29.73 25.75 13.81
N VAL A 230 30.97 25.33 14.08
CA VAL A 230 31.50 23.99 13.80
C VAL A 230 31.26 23.17 15.06
N HIS A 231 30.53 22.07 14.97
CA HIS A 231 30.63 21.03 16.00
C HIS A 231 30.46 19.63 15.42
N ALA A 232 31.58 18.91 15.41
CA ALA A 232 31.69 17.47 15.28
C ALA A 232 32.61 16.99 16.43
N PRO A 233 32.79 15.68 16.63
CA PRO A 233 32.01 14.76 17.46
C PRO A 233 32.81 14.31 18.71
N PRO A 234 32.32 13.33 19.49
CA PRO A 234 33.26 12.34 19.98
C PRO A 234 32.86 10.90 19.63
N ALA A 235 33.89 10.18 19.18
CA ALA A 235 33.94 8.74 19.06
C ALA A 235 33.71 8.06 20.43
N LEU A 236 32.95 6.97 20.42
CA LEU A 236 32.88 6.05 21.55
C LEU A 236 33.46 4.71 21.12
N THR A 237 34.50 4.37 21.87
CA THR A 237 35.42 3.25 21.77
C THR A 237 34.79 1.93 22.21
N ASP A 238 35.36 0.86 21.66
CA ASP A 238 35.16 -0.55 22.01
C ASP A 238 35.22 -0.87 23.51
N VAL A 239 34.38 -1.84 23.91
CA VAL A 239 34.64 -2.84 24.95
C VAL A 239 34.10 -4.18 24.46
#